data_AF-A0A7W0HAL4-F1
#
_entry.id   AF-A0A7W0HAL4-F1
#
_cell.length_a   1.000
_cell.length_b   1.000
_cell.length_c   1.000
_cell.angle_alpha   90.00
_cell.angle_beta   90.00
_cell.angle_gamma   90.00
#
_symmetry.space_group_name_H-M   'P 1'
#
loop_
_entity.id
_entity.type
_entity.pdbx_description
1 polymer ?
#
loop_
_entity_poly.entity_id
_entity_poly.type
_entity_poly.pdbx_seq_one_letter_code
_entity_poly.pdbx_strand_id
1 'polypeptide(L)'
;MERVVTLVVPPVHVSTPAVYRAWDELAATAGLRNDLEPAALAVEPRLAVWRDRLGEATGLIPRLAGSGGTWFVEGAHPGPGLVTVRTARP
;
A
#
# COMPACT_ATOMS: atom_id res chain seq x y z
N MET A 1 -4.38 3.65 -21.20
CA MET A 1 -3.93 5.02 -20.88
C MET A 1 -2.85 4.91 -19.82
N GLU A 2 -1.80 5.73 -19.94
CA GLU A 2 -0.74 5.85 -18.94
C GLU A 2 -1.30 6.50 -17.66
N ARG A 3 -0.99 5.93 -16.50
CA ARG A 3 -1.40 6.44 -15.19
C ARG A 3 -0.17 6.92 -14.42
N VAL A 4 -0.31 8.04 -13.74
CA VAL A 4 0.72 8.58 -12.83
C VAL A 4 0.30 8.25 -11.40
N VAL A 5 1.20 7.68 -10.62
CA VAL A 5 0.97 7.40 -9.21
C VAL A 5 2.15 7.89 -8.38
N THR A 6 1.89 8.20 -7.11
CA THR A 6 2.93 8.51 -6.13
C THR A 6 2.99 7.40 -5.10
N LEU A 7 4.20 6.90 -4.85
CA LEU A 7 4.51 5.78 -3.98
C LEU A 7 5.22 6.27 -2.71
N VAL A 8 5.03 5.53 -1.62
CA VAL A 8 6.02 5.46 -0.53
C VAL A 8 6.46 4.01 -0.37
N VAL A 9 7.78 3.78 -0.34
CA VAL A 9 8.39 2.46 -0.17
C VAL A 9 9.05 2.41 1.20
N PRO A 10 8.38 1.84 2.21
CA PRO A 10 8.90 1.83 3.56
C PRO A 10 10.06 0.85 3.72
N PRO A 11 11.02 1.14 4.61
CA PRO A 11 12.11 0.24 4.96
C PRO A 11 11.63 -0.84 5.96
N VAL A 12 10.56 -1.55 5.60
CA VAL A 12 10.01 -2.68 6.37
C VAL A 12 9.88 -3.91 5.47
N HIS A 13 10.07 -5.09 6.04
CA HIS A 13 9.87 -6.35 5.33
C HIS A 13 8.47 -6.88 5.61
N VAL A 14 7.73 -7.23 4.55
CA VAL A 14 6.42 -7.88 4.66
C VAL A 14 6.50 -9.24 4.01
N SER A 15 6.28 -10.30 4.80
CA SER A 15 6.31 -11.67 4.31
C SER A 15 5.01 -12.01 3.60
N THR A 16 5.04 -12.12 2.26
CA THR A 16 3.86 -12.48 1.47
C THR A 16 3.18 -13.77 1.99
N PRO A 17 3.88 -14.89 2.27
CA PRO A 17 3.22 -16.07 2.82
C PRO A 17 2.56 -15.84 4.19
N ALA A 18 3.11 -14.97 5.05
CA ALA A 18 2.50 -14.66 6.33
C ALA A 18 1.20 -13.86 6.16
N VAL A 19 1.17 -12.92 5.21
CA VAL A 19 -0.04 -12.13 4.88
C VAL A 19 -1.16 -13.03 4.38
N TYR A 20 -0.87 -13.98 3.48
CA TYR A 20 -1.89 -14.92 3.02
C TYR A 20 -2.41 -15.83 4.13
N ARG A 21 -1.55 -16.33 5.04
CA ARG A 21 -2.01 -17.10 6.21
C ARG A 21 -2.91 -16.26 7.13
N ALA A 22 -2.51 -15.03 7.42
CA ALA A 22 -3.33 -14.12 8.24
C ALA A 22 -4.67 -13.78 7.57
N TRP A 23 -4.71 -13.67 6.24
CA TRP A 23 -5.94 -13.49 5.48
C TRP A 23 -6.89 -14.69 5.66
N ASP A 24 -6.37 -15.92 5.55
CA ASP A 24 -7.16 -17.14 5.75
C ASP A 24 -7.70 -17.24 7.20
N GLU A 25 -6.91 -16.82 8.19
CA GLU A 25 -7.29 -16.83 9.60
C GLU A 25 -8.35 -15.76 9.96
N LEU A 26 -8.31 -14.60 9.32
CA LEU A 26 -9.20 -13.47 9.64
C LEU A 26 -10.65 -13.67 9.19
N ALA A 27 -10.97 -14.75 8.45
CA ALA A 27 -12.24 -14.91 7.73
C ALA A 27 -12.61 -13.61 6.97
N ALA A 28 -11.58 -12.96 6.42
CA ALA A 28 -11.66 -11.56 6.02
C ALA A 28 -12.64 -11.37 4.87
N THR A 29 -13.40 -10.27 4.91
CA THR A 29 -14.41 -9.96 3.90
C THR A 29 -13.72 -9.56 2.59
N ALA A 30 -14.03 -10.29 1.53
CA ALA A 30 -13.63 -9.91 0.17
C ALA A 30 -14.42 -8.67 -0.31
N GLY A 31 -13.82 -7.91 -1.22
CA GLY A 31 -14.45 -6.73 -1.85
C GLY A 31 -13.90 -5.39 -1.36
N LEU A 32 -12.78 -5.39 -0.64
CA LEU A 32 -12.01 -4.18 -0.37
C LEU A 32 -11.25 -3.73 -1.62
N ARG A 33 -10.72 -2.50 -1.59
CA ARG A 33 -9.82 -2.02 -2.66
C ARG A 33 -8.54 -2.87 -2.73
N ASN A 34 -8.14 -3.43 -1.60
CA ASN A 34 -7.16 -4.49 -1.48
C ASN A 34 -7.57 -5.38 -0.31
N ASP A 35 -8.03 -6.58 -0.62
CA ASP A 35 -8.45 -7.57 0.35
C ASP A 35 -7.30 -7.94 1.32
N LEU A 36 -6.06 -7.95 0.87
CA LEU A 36 -4.92 -8.30 1.73
C LEU A 36 -4.55 -7.21 2.77
N GLU A 37 -5.13 -6.01 2.68
CA GLU A 37 -4.73 -4.87 3.53
C GLU A 37 -4.89 -5.14 5.04
N PRO A 38 -6.02 -5.67 5.55
CA PRO A 38 -6.17 -5.97 6.98
C PRO A 38 -5.15 -7.03 7.46
N ALA A 39 -4.92 -8.06 6.65
CA ALA A 39 -3.95 -9.11 6.96
C ALA A 39 -2.51 -8.57 6.96
N ALA A 40 -2.17 -7.70 6.00
CA ALA A 40 -0.86 -7.07 5.94
C ALA A 40 -0.61 -6.14 7.14
N LEU A 41 -1.63 -5.39 7.58
CA LEU A 41 -1.57 -4.55 8.77
C LEU A 41 -1.48 -5.37 10.07
N ALA A 42 -2.11 -6.55 10.12
CA ALA A 42 -1.97 -7.47 11.25
C ALA A 42 -0.54 -8.06 11.32
N VAL A 43 0.05 -8.42 10.18
CA VAL A 43 1.40 -9.01 10.09
C VAL A 43 2.50 -7.96 10.32
N GLU A 44 2.37 -6.75 9.79
CA GLU A 44 3.33 -5.66 9.96
C GLU A 44 2.62 -4.34 10.27
N PRO A 45 2.32 -4.06 11.55
CA PRO A 45 1.58 -2.85 11.97
C PRO A 45 2.27 -1.53 11.59
N ARG A 46 3.60 -1.52 11.40
CA ARG A 46 4.32 -0.30 11.01
C ARG A 46 3.91 0.20 9.62
N LEU A 47 3.27 -0.62 8.79
CA LEU A 47 2.69 -0.17 7.51
C LEU A 47 1.66 0.95 7.71
N ALA A 48 0.93 0.98 8.83
CA ALA A 48 -0.02 2.04 9.13
C ALA A 48 0.64 3.42 9.20
N VAL A 49 1.83 3.51 9.81
CA VAL A 49 2.60 4.77 9.89
C VAL A 49 2.92 5.33 8.51
N TRP A 50 3.24 4.45 7.56
CA TRP A 50 3.57 4.86 6.19
C TRP A 50 2.34 5.18 5.35
N ARG A 51 1.23 4.48 5.57
CA ARG A 51 -0.08 4.86 5.04
C ARG A 51 -0.44 6.27 5.48
N ASP A 52 -0.38 6.53 6.79
CA ASP A 52 -0.82 7.79 7.35
C ASP A 52 0.07 8.94 6.87
N ARG A 53 1.40 8.76 6.84
CA ARG A 53 2.34 9.74 6.25
C ARG A 53 2.04 10.09 4.80
N LEU A 54 1.78 9.09 3.96
CA LEU A 54 1.42 9.34 2.56
C LEU A 54 0.05 10.03 2.45
N GLY A 55 -0.90 9.64 3.30
CA GLY A 55 -2.22 10.27 3.35
C GLY A 55 -2.15 11.73 3.76
N GLU A 56 -1.41 12.05 4.82
CA GLU A 56 -1.16 13.42 5.29
C GLU A 56 -0.45 14.27 4.23
N ALA A 57 0.58 13.72 3.57
CA ALA A 57 1.34 14.44 2.56
C ALA A 57 0.55 14.75 1.27
N THR A 58 -0.52 14.00 0.98
CA THR A 58 -1.23 14.09 -0.30
C THR A 58 -2.70 14.49 -0.17
N GLY A 59 -3.28 14.40 1.03
CA GLY A 59 -4.71 14.58 1.28
C GLY A 59 -5.58 13.46 0.69
N LEU A 60 -4.98 12.34 0.27
CA LEU A 60 -5.66 11.22 -0.36
C LEU A 60 -5.63 9.97 0.54
N ILE A 61 -6.52 9.01 0.29
CA ILE A 61 -6.51 7.72 1.01
C ILE A 61 -5.61 6.74 0.25
N PRO A 62 -4.43 6.38 0.78
CA PRO A 62 -3.52 5.47 0.10
C PRO A 62 -4.11 4.07 -0.06
N ARG A 63 -3.57 3.33 -1.04
CA ARG A 63 -3.85 1.91 -1.24
C ARG A 63 -2.58 1.11 -1.08
N LEU A 64 -2.67 -0.03 -0.42
CA LEU A 64 -1.54 -0.97 -0.31
C LEU A 64 -1.38 -1.70 -1.65
N ALA A 65 -0.15 -1.81 -2.15
CA ALA A 65 0.14 -2.61 -3.35
C ALA A 65 0.33 -4.09 -2.97
N GLY A 66 -0.60 -4.96 -3.39
CA GLY A 66 -0.54 -6.40 -3.11
C GLY A 66 -0.48 -6.68 -1.60
N SER A 67 0.41 -7.58 -1.16
CA SER A 67 0.64 -7.85 0.27
C SER A 67 1.47 -6.76 0.98
N GLY A 68 1.80 -5.64 0.32
CA GLY A 68 2.71 -4.62 0.83
C GLY A 68 4.19 -4.86 0.48
N GLY A 69 5.13 -4.04 0.94
CA GLY A 69 4.99 -2.91 1.89
C GLY A 69 4.70 -1.54 1.27
N THR A 70 4.64 -1.44 -0.05
CA THR A 70 4.44 -0.16 -0.75
C THR A 70 3.01 0.35 -0.65
N TRP A 71 2.84 1.63 -0.35
CA TRP A 71 1.57 2.35 -0.47
C TRP A 71 1.61 3.29 -1.67
N PHE A 72 0.45 3.54 -2.28
CA PHE A 72 0.33 4.44 -3.42
C PHE A 72 -0.97 5.25 -3.43
N VAL A 73 -0.91 6.41 -4.09
CA VAL A 73 -2.06 7.26 -4.44
C VAL A 73 -2.00 7.63 -5.93
N GLU A 74 -3.15 7.96 -6.51
CA GLU A 74 -3.21 8.47 -7.90
C GLU A 74 -2.69 9.92 -7.98
N GLY A 75 -2.03 10.25 -9.09
CA GLY A 75 -1.47 11.57 -9.35
C GLY A 75 0.00 11.74 -8.94
N ALA A 76 0.57 12.88 -9.33
CA ALA A 76 1.93 13.29 -9.00
C ALA A 76 1.92 14.18 -7.75
N HIS A 77 2.51 13.68 -6.67
CA HIS A 77 2.64 14.39 -5.39
C HIS A 77 4.11 14.37 -4.97
N PRO A 78 4.91 15.37 -5.38
CA PRO A 78 6.32 15.41 -5.02
C PRO A 78 6.48 15.69 -3.53
N GLY A 79 7.42 15.01 -2.88
CA GLY A 79 7.71 15.23 -1.48
C GLY A 79 8.88 14.37 -0.98
N PRO A 80 9.45 14.69 0.20
CA PRO A 80 10.53 13.90 0.78
C PRO A 80 10.13 12.43 0.97
N GLY A 81 10.94 11.51 0.46
CA GLY A 81 10.69 10.07 0.58
C GLY A 81 9.54 9.53 -0.29
N LEU A 82 8.94 10.36 -1.16
CA LEU A 82 7.92 9.96 -2.12
C LEU A 82 8.51 9.77 -3.52
N VAL A 83 7.99 8.79 -4.25
CA VAL A 83 8.43 8.50 -5.63
C VAL A 83 7.24 8.57 -6.57
N THR A 84 7.26 9.50 -7.52
CA THR A 84 6.26 9.56 -8.59
C THR A 84 6.69 8.68 -9.75
N VAL A 85 5.81 7.77 -10.19
CA VAL A 85 6.07 6.84 -11.30
C VAL A 85 4.93 6.85 -12.30
N ARG A 86 5.18 6.29 -13.49
CA ARG A 86 4.21 6.13 -14.57
C ARG A 86 4.07 4.66 -14.93
N THR A 87 2.86 4.21 -15.21
CA THR A 87 2.62 2.86 -15.72
C THR A 87 3.18 2.74 -17.14
N ALA A 88 3.96 1.69 -17.44
CA ALA A 88 4.34 1.38 -18.81
C ALA A 88 3.11 1.02 -19.66
N ARG A 89 3.20 1.23 -20.98
CA ARG A 89 2.22 0.61 -21.90
C ARG A 89 2.44 -0.90 -21.90
N PRO A 90 1.36 -1.71 -21.97
CA PRO A 90 1.48 -3.16 -22.12
C PRO A 90 2.31 -3.56 -23.34
#